data_AF-A0A7W1MXK0-F1
#
_entry.id   AF-A0A7W1MXK0-F1
#
_cell.length_a   1.000
_cell.length_b   1.000
_cell.length_c   1.000
_cell.angle_alpha   90.00
_cell.angle_beta   90.00
_cell.angle_gamma   90.00
#
_symmetry.space_group_name_H-M   'P 1'
#
loop_
_entity.id
_entity.type
_entity.pdbx_description
1 polymer ?
#
loop_
_entity_poly.entity_id
_entity_poly.type
_entity_poly.pdbx_seq_one_letter_code
_entity_poly.pdbx_strand_id
1 'polypeptide(L)'
;FAINGIYVIARLRESWPDLWVTEALPKVLLYALSREVYKDVGAADHEEWLRRWCGLEDPPRLSKKKGDDHDRDALLAALAAWRWRTDEWTLDLHEDKEVLDQFPVPKPLHPAGTTVYAWPRT
;
A
#
# COMPACT_ATOMS: atom_id res chain seq x y z
N PHE A 1 -15.94 -4.21 5.55
CA PHE A 1 -15.13 -4.95 6.54
C PHE A 1 -13.83 -4.21 6.92
N ALA A 2 -13.85 -2.87 7.08
CA ALA A 2 -12.65 -2.10 7.47
C ALA A 2 -12.41 -2.03 8.99
N ILE A 3 -13.44 -2.30 9.80
CA ILE A 3 -13.40 -2.13 11.27
C ILE A 3 -12.47 -3.13 11.96
N ASN A 4 -12.42 -4.38 11.45
CA ASN A 4 -11.60 -5.43 12.07
C ASN A 4 -10.11 -5.13 11.98
N GLY A 5 -9.63 -4.60 10.85
CA GLY A 5 -8.23 -4.23 10.68
C GLY A 5 -7.79 -3.15 11.66
N ILE A 6 -8.63 -2.13 11.84
CA ILE A 6 -8.38 -1.03 12.78
C ILE A 6 -8.30 -1.54 14.22
N TYR A 7 -9.22 -2.42 14.62
CA TYR A 7 -9.18 -3.03 15.96
C TYR A 7 -7.92 -3.86 16.17
N VAL A 8 -7.53 -4.68 15.19
CA VAL A 8 -6.29 -5.47 15.26
C VAL A 8 -5.09 -4.55 15.43
N ILE A 9 -4.98 -3.48 14.64
CA ILE A 9 -3.89 -2.52 14.76
C ILE A 9 -3.86 -1.87 16.15
N ALA A 10 -5.01 -1.42 16.65
CA ALA A 10 -5.12 -0.83 17.98
C ALA A 10 -4.63 -1.80 19.07
N ARG A 11 -5.02 -3.08 18.98
CA ARG A 11 -4.58 -4.12 19.92
C ARG A 11 -3.09 -4.45 19.80
N LEU A 12 -2.55 -4.48 18.58
CA LEU A 12 -1.11 -4.69 18.36
C LEU A 12 -0.29 -3.56 18.99
N ARG A 13 -0.76 -2.31 18.87
CA ARG A 13 -0.07 -1.15 19.45
C ARG A 13 0.00 -1.12 20.96
N GLU A 14 -0.90 -1.82 21.66
CA GLU A 14 -0.76 -2.01 23.10
C GLU A 14 0.50 -2.80 23.48
N SER A 15 0.93 -3.71 22.60
CA SER A 15 2.15 -4.53 22.80
C SER A 15 3.38 -3.93 22.10
N TRP A 16 3.18 -3.19 21.01
CA TRP A 16 4.23 -2.53 20.23
C TRP A 16 3.85 -1.07 19.99
N PRO A 17 4.10 -0.16 20.95
CA PRO A 17 3.73 1.25 20.81
C PRO A 17 4.36 1.92 19.59
N ASP A 18 5.57 1.49 19.21
CA ASP A 18 6.31 1.99 18.05
C ASP A 18 5.95 1.25 16.75
N LEU A 19 4.85 0.50 16.71
CA LEU A 19 4.42 -0.20 15.51
C LEU A 19 4.04 0.80 14.41
N TRP A 20 4.82 0.77 13.33
CA TRP A 20 4.54 1.56 12.14
C TRP A 20 3.41 0.94 11.35
N VAL A 21 2.48 1.78 10.92
CA VAL A 21 1.28 1.38 10.21
C VAL A 21 1.13 2.31 9.03
N THR A 22 1.02 1.73 7.84
CA THR A 22 0.75 2.48 6.64
C THR A 22 -0.61 2.12 6.06
N GLU A 23 -1.28 3.13 5.51
CA GLU A 23 -2.41 2.95 4.62
C GLU A 23 -1.91 2.78 3.19
N ALA A 24 -2.56 1.88 2.45
CA ALA A 24 -2.29 1.67 1.03
C ALA A 24 -3.61 1.55 0.28
N LEU A 25 -3.66 2.11 -0.93
CA LEU A 25 -4.67 1.79 -1.94
C LEU A 25 -3.97 1.01 -3.07
N PRO A 26 -3.87 -0.32 -2.97
CA PRO A 26 -3.01 -1.12 -3.83
C PRO A 26 -3.27 -0.92 -5.32
N LYS A 27 -4.53 -0.82 -5.73
CA LYS A 27 -4.89 -0.65 -7.15
C LYS A 27 -4.49 0.72 -7.69
N VAL A 28 -4.61 1.76 -6.87
CA VAL A 28 -4.19 3.12 -7.22
C VAL A 28 -2.68 3.21 -7.25
N LEU A 29 -2.02 2.59 -6.27
CA LEU A 29 -0.57 2.49 -6.21
C LEU A 29 0.00 1.74 -7.43
N LEU A 30 -0.61 0.61 -7.81
CA LEU A 30 -0.24 -0.13 -9.02
C LEU A 30 -0.33 0.78 -10.25
N TYR A 31 -1.45 1.48 -10.43
CA TYR A 31 -1.63 2.40 -11.55
C TYR A 31 -0.60 3.53 -11.55
N ALA A 32 -0.30 4.11 -10.38
CA ALA A 32 0.68 5.18 -10.26
C ALA A 32 2.09 4.72 -10.67
N LEU A 33 2.47 3.49 -10.28
CA LEU A 33 3.78 2.93 -10.55
C LEU A 33 3.93 2.39 -11.99
N SER A 34 2.87 1.78 -12.54
CA SER A 34 2.91 1.10 -13.85
C SER A 34 2.35 1.90 -15.02
N ARG A 35 1.43 2.84 -14.74
CA ARG A 35 0.50 3.42 -15.72
C ARG A 35 -0.43 2.40 -16.40
N GLU A 36 -0.49 1.18 -15.88
CA GLU A 36 -1.33 0.10 -16.38
C GLU A 36 -2.62 -0.03 -15.56
N VAL A 37 -3.72 -0.29 -16.25
CA VAL A 37 -5.02 -0.49 -15.60
C VAL A 37 -5.08 -1.88 -15.02
N TYR A 38 -5.42 -1.97 -13.73
CA TYR A 38 -5.47 -3.20 -12.92
C TYR A 38 -6.21 -4.39 -13.56
N LYS A 39 -7.15 -4.14 -14.48
CA LYS A 39 -7.97 -5.16 -15.17
C LYS A 39 -7.32 -5.74 -16.42
N ASP A 40 -6.34 -5.05 -16.99
CA ASP A 40 -5.77 -5.35 -18.30
C ASP A 40 -4.43 -6.10 -18.20
N VAL A 41 -3.90 -6.24 -16.98
CA VAL A 41 -2.64 -6.93 -16.72
C VAL A 41 -2.92 -8.42 -16.48
N GLY A 42 -2.31 -9.29 -17.28
CA GLY A 42 -2.42 -10.73 -17.13
C GLY A 42 -1.60 -11.25 -15.95
N ALA A 43 -1.96 -12.41 -15.39
CA ALA A 43 -1.26 -13.00 -14.24
C ALA A 43 0.28 -13.15 -14.43
N ALA A 44 0.74 -13.33 -15.67
CA ALA A 44 2.16 -13.43 -16.01
C ALA A 44 2.87 -12.07 -15.96
N ASP A 45 2.23 -11.01 -16.45
CA ASP A 45 2.77 -9.65 -16.43
C ASP A 45 2.94 -9.12 -14.99
N HIS A 46 2.09 -9.61 -14.07
CA HIS A 46 2.18 -9.29 -12.64
C HIS A 46 3.41 -9.85 -11.93
N GLU A 47 3.84 -11.07 -12.25
CA GLU A 47 5.03 -11.68 -11.64
C GLU A 47 6.30 -10.93 -12.06
N GLU A 48 6.37 -10.51 -13.33
CA GLU A 48 7.46 -9.66 -13.84
C GLU A 48 7.44 -8.27 -13.20
N TRP A 49 6.25 -7.72 -12.98
CA TRP A 49 6.10 -6.45 -12.27
C TRP A 49 6.61 -6.52 -10.83
N LEU A 50 6.26 -7.56 -10.09
CA LEU A 50 6.76 -7.79 -8.74
C LEU A 50 8.28 -7.97 -8.71
N ARG A 51 8.86 -8.70 -9.67
CA ARG A 51 10.33 -8.82 -9.80
C ARG A 51 10.97 -7.44 -9.93
N ARG A 52 10.45 -6.61 -10.84
CA ARG A 52 10.99 -5.27 -11.13
C ARG A 52 10.87 -4.32 -9.93
N TRP A 53 9.72 -4.29 -9.28
CA TRP A 53 9.42 -3.26 -8.26
C TRP A 53 9.80 -3.66 -6.85
N CYS A 54 9.74 -4.95 -6.52
CA CYS A 54 10.18 -5.47 -5.24
C CYS A 54 11.66 -5.88 -5.24
N GLY A 55 12.33 -5.88 -6.40
CA GLY A 55 13.71 -6.35 -6.52
C GLY A 55 13.87 -7.83 -6.18
N LEU A 56 12.80 -8.62 -6.33
CA LEU A 56 12.79 -10.04 -5.98
C LEU A 56 13.28 -10.86 -7.16
N GLU A 57 14.37 -11.61 -6.98
CA GLU A 57 14.86 -12.55 -7.99
C GLU A 57 13.91 -13.74 -8.19
N ASP A 58 13.17 -14.11 -7.14
CA ASP A 58 12.12 -15.14 -7.17
C ASP A 58 10.86 -14.62 -6.46
N PRO A 59 9.89 -14.04 -7.20
CA PRO A 59 8.69 -13.49 -6.60
C PRO A 59 7.81 -14.62 -6.07
N PRO A 60 7.03 -14.37 -4.99
CA PRO A 60 6.07 -15.35 -4.50
C PRO A 60 5.08 -15.71 -5.61
N ARG A 61 4.78 -17.00 -5.73
CA ARG A 61 3.77 -17.50 -6.68
C ARG A 61 2.41 -16.97 -6.27
N LEU A 62 1.93 -15.97 -7.00
CA LEU A 62 0.58 -15.46 -6.83
C LEU A 62 -0.45 -16.50 -7.26
N SER A 63 -1.59 -16.53 -6.56
CA SER A 63 -2.74 -17.32 -6.97
C SER A 63 -3.13 -16.96 -8.41
N LYS A 64 -3.10 -17.94 -9.32
CA LYS A 64 -3.57 -17.77 -10.71
C LYS A 64 -5.09 -17.87 -10.84
N LYS A 65 -5.81 -18.01 -9.72
CA LYS A 65 -7.27 -18.06 -9.73
C LYS A 65 -7.79 -16.68 -10.11
N LYS A 66 -8.52 -16.62 -11.22
CA LYS A 66 -9.18 -15.41 -11.69
C LYS A 66 -10.06 -14.84 -10.56
N GLY A 67 -9.79 -13.61 -10.15
CA GLY A 67 -10.51 -12.91 -9.07
C GLY A 67 -9.86 -12.99 -7.69
N ASP A 68 -8.71 -13.65 -7.55
CA ASP A 68 -7.94 -13.71 -6.29
C ASP A 68 -6.91 -12.58 -6.21
N ASP A 69 -7.44 -11.37 -6.22
CA ASP A 69 -6.68 -10.11 -6.24
C ASP A 69 -6.00 -9.78 -4.89
N HIS A 70 -6.35 -10.55 -3.85
CA HIS A 70 -5.99 -10.26 -2.46
C HIS A 70 -4.49 -10.42 -2.19
N ASP A 71 -3.85 -11.47 -2.73
CA ASP A 71 -2.42 -11.68 -2.56
C ASP A 71 -1.61 -10.53 -3.16
N ARG A 72 -2.04 -10.03 -4.33
CA ARG A 72 -1.43 -8.87 -5.01
C ARG A 72 -1.63 -7.59 -4.20
N ASP A 73 -2.86 -7.34 -3.74
CA ASP A 73 -3.17 -6.16 -2.94
C ASP A 73 -2.34 -6.15 -1.65
N ALA A 74 -2.14 -7.32 -1.02
CA ALA A 74 -1.29 -7.48 0.14
C ALA A 74 0.20 -7.22 -0.16
N LEU A 75 0.73 -7.73 -1.27
CA LEU A 75 2.13 -7.47 -1.67
C LEU A 75 2.40 -5.99 -1.96
N LEU A 76 1.48 -5.31 -2.65
CA LEU A 76 1.60 -3.88 -2.93
C LEU A 76 1.53 -3.04 -1.64
N ALA A 77 0.66 -3.41 -0.71
CA ALA A 77 0.61 -2.78 0.61
C ALA A 77 1.90 -3.03 1.41
N ALA A 78 2.44 -4.24 1.35
CA ALA A 78 3.72 -4.58 1.98
C ALA A 78 4.90 -3.81 1.34
N LEU A 79 4.90 -3.63 0.02
CA LEU A 79 5.90 -2.82 -0.68
C LEU A 79 5.85 -1.36 -0.22
N ALA A 80 4.65 -0.77 -0.10
CA ALA A 80 4.51 0.60 0.41
C ALA A 80 5.07 0.73 1.83
N ALA A 81 4.72 -0.21 2.71
CA ALA A 81 5.24 -0.26 4.07
C ALA A 81 6.77 -0.38 4.10
N TRP A 82 7.32 -1.25 3.25
CA TRP A 82 8.76 -1.45 3.14
C TRP A 82 9.49 -0.20 2.64
N ARG A 83 9.02 0.41 1.54
CA ARG A 83 9.65 1.60 0.95
C ARG A 83 9.58 2.82 1.87
N TRP A 84 8.50 2.96 2.63
CA TRP A 84 8.44 3.93 3.73
C TRP A 84 9.47 3.60 4.81
N ARG A 85 9.54 2.33 5.21
CA ARG A 85 10.45 1.89 6.27
C ARG A 85 11.93 2.07 5.91
N THR A 86 12.27 2.01 4.64
CA THR A 86 13.64 2.19 4.12
C THR A 86 13.95 3.61 3.66
N ASP A 87 13.07 4.59 3.94
CA ASP A 87 13.19 6.00 3.53
C ASP A 87 13.31 6.21 2.01
N GLU A 88 12.92 5.21 1.21
CA GLU A 88 12.88 5.34 -0.25
C GLU A 88 11.65 6.11 -0.71
N TRP A 89 10.53 5.92 -0.03
CA TRP A 89 9.33 6.73 -0.20
C TRP A 89 9.17 7.63 1.01
N THR A 90 9.31 8.92 0.79
CA THR A 90 9.32 9.96 1.84
C THR A 90 8.07 10.83 1.83
N LEU A 91 7.12 10.53 0.94
CA LEU A 91 5.88 11.27 0.80
C LEU A 91 4.76 10.56 1.56
N ASP A 92 4.12 11.29 2.47
CA ASP A 92 2.88 10.91 3.13
C ASP A 92 1.71 11.69 2.50
N LEU A 93 0.78 11.00 1.84
CA LEU A 93 -0.39 11.64 1.23
C LEU A 93 -1.38 12.19 2.27
N HIS A 94 -1.32 11.75 3.54
CA HIS A 94 -2.13 12.38 4.59
C HIS A 94 -1.69 13.81 4.88
N GLU A 95 -0.43 14.14 4.61
CA GLU A 95 0.20 15.43 4.93
C GLU A 95 0.54 16.29 3.69
N ASP A 96 0.34 15.76 2.48
CA ASP A 96 0.66 16.48 1.25
C ASP A 96 -0.30 17.65 1.01
N LYS A 97 0.21 18.87 1.18
CA LYS A 97 -0.58 20.10 1.01
C LYS A 97 -1.13 20.28 -0.40
N GLU A 98 -0.37 19.93 -1.44
CA GLU A 98 -0.81 20.11 -2.82
C GLU A 98 -1.99 19.18 -3.13
N VAL A 99 -1.96 17.96 -2.60
CA VAL A 99 -3.06 17.00 -2.71
C VAL A 99 -4.27 17.46 -1.89
N LEU A 100 -4.07 17.90 -0.64
CA LEU A 100 -5.14 18.34 0.24
C LEU A 100 -5.85 19.62 -0.27
N ASP A 101 -5.10 20.54 -0.91
CA ASP A 101 -5.66 21.76 -1.49
C ASP A 101 -6.48 21.46 -2.76
N GLN A 102 -6.07 20.46 -3.55
CA GLN A 102 -6.78 20.03 -4.76
C GLN A 102 -8.03 19.18 -4.44
N PHE A 103 -7.95 18.38 -3.39
CA PHE A 103 -9.01 17.47 -2.97
C PHE A 103 -9.31 17.70 -1.49
N PRO A 104 -10.19 18.66 -1.15
CA PRO A 104 -10.54 18.93 0.24
C PRO A 104 -11.29 17.74 0.83
N VAL A 105 -10.53 16.80 1.38
CA VAL A 105 -11.04 15.67 2.13
C VAL A 105 -11.28 16.09 3.58
N PRO A 106 -12.33 15.57 4.24
CA PRO A 106 -12.48 15.72 5.69
C PRO A 106 -11.19 15.29 6.38
N LYS A 107 -10.80 16.02 7.44
CA LYS A 107 -9.61 15.68 8.23
C LYS A 107 -9.60 14.17 8.53
N PRO A 108 -8.55 13.43 8.13
CA PRO A 108 -8.52 11.99 8.33
C PRO A 108 -8.70 11.65 9.81
N LEU A 109 -9.56 10.67 10.07
CA LEU A 109 -9.67 10.08 11.39
C LEU A 109 -8.61 8.99 11.48
N HIS A 110 -7.86 8.98 12.57
CA HIS A 110 -6.82 7.98 12.84
C HIS A 110 -7.25 7.06 13.99
N PRO A 111 -8.31 6.24 13.83
CA PRO A 111 -8.84 5.40 14.90
C PRO A 111 -7.86 4.32 15.35
N ALA A 112 -6.85 4.02 14.53
CA ALA A 112 -5.76 3.12 14.87
C ALA A 112 -4.58 3.83 15.56
N GLY A 113 -4.62 5.15 15.77
CA GLY A 113 -3.46 6.00 16.09
C GLY A 113 -2.72 6.45 14.83
N THR A 114 -1.55 7.08 14.97
CA THR A 114 -0.78 7.64 13.84
C THR A 114 -0.59 6.64 12.71
N THR A 115 -1.00 6.98 11.50
CA THR A 115 -0.77 6.21 10.28
C THR A 115 -0.08 7.09 9.26
N VAL A 116 0.60 6.47 8.29
CA VAL A 116 1.18 7.17 7.14
C VAL A 116 0.57 6.63 5.86
N TYR A 117 0.33 7.47 4.87
CA TYR A 117 0.00 7.01 3.53
C TYR A 117 1.22 7.17 2.62
N ALA A 118 2.10 6.17 2.71
CA ALA A 118 3.35 6.12 1.97
C ALA A 118 3.13 6.13 0.45
N TRP A 119 3.82 7.04 -0.24
CA TRP A 119 3.67 7.23 -1.68
C TRP A 119 5.01 7.49 -2.39
N PRO A 120 5.21 6.97 -3.60
CA PRO A 120 6.37 7.31 -4.41
C PRO A 120 6.32 8.77 -4.88
N ARG A 121 7.41 9.53 -4.70
CA ARG A 121 7.62 10.75 -5.50
C ARG A 121 8.12 10.31 -6.87
N THR A 122 7.34 10.58 -7.91
CA THR A 122 7.75 10.39 -9.31
C THR A 122 8.74 11.45 -9.74
#